data_AF-A0A382PDC1-F1
#
_entry.id   AF-A0A382PDC1-F1
#
_cell.length_a   1.000
_cell.length_b   1.000
_cell.length_c   1.000
_cell.angle_alpha   90.00
_cell.angle_beta   90.00
_cell.angle_gamma   90.00
#
_symmetry.space_group_name_H-M   'P 1'
#
loop_
_entity.id
_entity.type
_entity.pdbx_description
1 polymer ?
#
loop_
_entity_poly.entity_id
_entity_poly.type
_entity_poly.pdbx_seq_one_letter_code
_entity_poly.pdbx_strand_id
1 'polypeptide(L)' 'MKNSHNIYLISDSTGETLDRIFLALKAQFENFYYQINQFSFTRTETQIKKIIENAEINKNSIILYTIVNSKLA' A
#
# COMPACT_ATOMS: atom_id res chain seq x y z
N MET A 1 10.74 -21.26 2.18
CA MET A 1 9.55 -20.42 1.85
C MET A 1 10.08 -19.08 1.36
N LYS A 2 9.67 -18.59 0.19
CA LYS A 2 10.04 -17.23 -0.23
C LYS A 2 9.27 -16.25 0.64
N ASN A 3 9.96 -15.36 1.35
CA ASN A 3 9.31 -14.31 2.14
C ASN A 3 8.65 -13.31 1.18
N SER A 4 7.38 -13.54 0.88
CA SER A 4 6.57 -12.61 0.10
C SER A 4 6.18 -11.42 0.96
N HIS A 5 6.26 -10.21 0.41
CA HIS A 5 5.83 -8.98 1.05
C HIS A 5 4.36 -8.70 0.71
N ASN A 6 3.62 -8.12 1.64
CA ASN A 6 2.25 -7.67 1.39
C ASN A 6 2.28 -6.15 1.18
N ILE A 7 2.12 -5.71 -0.05
CA ILE A 7 2.22 -4.29 -0.43
C ILE A 7 0.83 -3.69 -0.43
N TYR A 8 0.61 -2.71 0.41
CA TYR A 8 -0.63 -1.96 0.51
C TYR A 8 -0.43 -0.61 -0.18
N LEU A 9 -1.14 -0.39 -1.28
CA LEU A 9 -1.10 0.87 -2.02
C LEU A 9 -2.39 1.65 -1.73
N ILE A 10 -2.31 2.69 -0.91
CA ILE A 10 -3.47 3.42 -0.40
C ILE A 10 -3.50 4.85 -0.97
N SER A 11 -4.60 5.24 -1.61
CA SER A 11 -4.75 6.59 -2.18
C SER A 11 -6.12 7.18 -1.88
N ASP A 12 -6.19 8.47 -1.61
CA ASP A 12 -7.45 9.24 -1.54
C ASP A 12 -8.02 9.59 -2.92
N SER A 13 -7.25 9.32 -3.99
CA SER A 13 -7.59 9.49 -5.39
C SER A 13 -7.57 8.14 -6.12
N THR A 14 -7.26 8.11 -7.42
CA THR A 14 -7.24 6.89 -8.24
C THR A 14 -6.10 5.94 -7.90
N GLY A 15 -4.97 6.44 -7.38
CA GLY A 15 -3.79 5.64 -7.02
C GLY A 15 -2.74 5.46 -8.12
N GLU A 16 -2.94 6.00 -9.32
CA GLU A 16 -2.01 5.83 -10.45
C GLU A 16 -0.58 6.35 -10.18
N THR A 17 -0.46 7.46 -9.44
CA THR A 17 0.85 7.99 -9.03
C THR A 17 1.60 6.97 -8.16
N LEU A 18 0.89 6.35 -7.23
CA LEU A 18 1.44 5.39 -6.30
C LEU A 18 1.88 4.10 -6.99
N ASP A 19 1.11 3.65 -7.99
CA ASP A 19 1.48 2.50 -8.83
C ASP A 19 2.80 2.74 -9.58
N ARG A 20 2.98 3.93 -10.16
CA ARG A 20 4.23 4.27 -10.86
C ARG A 20 5.42 4.33 -9.92
N ILE A 21 5.24 4.89 -8.73
CA ILE A 21 6.27 4.92 -7.68
C ILE A 21 6.62 3.49 -7.26
N PHE A 22 5.62 2.64 -7.01
CA PHE A 22 5.85 1.25 -6.63
C PHE A 22 6.60 0.48 -7.72
N LEU A 23 6.22 0.63 -9.00
CA LEU A 23 6.91 0.00 -10.12
C LEU A 23 8.38 0.44 -10.21
N ALA A 24 8.65 1.74 -10.03
CA ALA A 24 10.02 2.28 -10.04
C ALA A 24 10.86 1.73 -8.87
N LEU A 25 10.28 1.65 -7.67
CA LEU A 25 10.93 1.04 -6.50
C LEU A 25 11.20 -0.45 -6.72
N LYS A 26 10.18 -1.21 -7.16
CA LYS A 26 10.29 -2.64 -7.43
C LYS A 26 11.42 -2.95 -8.43
N ALA A 27 11.59 -2.12 -9.46
CA ALA A 27 12.61 -2.32 -10.48
C ALA A 27 14.04 -2.33 -9.92
N GLN A 28 14.27 -1.82 -8.71
CA GLN A 28 15.57 -1.85 -8.03
C GLN A 28 15.88 -3.20 -7.35
N PHE A 29 14.95 -4.16 -7.36
CA PHE A 29 15.09 -5.43 -6.63
C PHE A 29 14.87 -6.64 -7.56
N GLU A 30 15.92 -7.44 -7.79
CA GLU A 30 15.89 -8.57 -8.72
C GLU A 30 15.05 -9.78 -8.23
N ASN A 31 14.93 -9.97 -6.91
CA ASN A 31 14.28 -11.15 -6.31
C ASN A 31 13.16 -10.78 -5.32
N PHE A 32 12.37 -9.77 -5.65
CA PHE A 32 11.29 -9.27 -4.79
C PHE A 32 9.95 -9.99 -5.08
N TYR A 33 9.56 -10.90 -4.18
CA TYR A 33 8.25 -11.55 -4.21
C TYR A 33 7.26 -10.75 -3.38
N TYR A 34 6.09 -10.46 -3.96
CA TYR A 34 5.09 -9.63 -3.31
C TYR A 34 3.66 -9.94 -3.79
N GLN A 35 2.70 -9.53 -2.97
CA GLN A 35 1.28 -9.42 -3.32
C GLN A 35 0.87 -7.94 -3.17
N ILE A 36 0.04 -7.45 -4.09
CA ILE A 36 -0.48 -6.07 -4.05
C ILE A 36 -1.91 -6.10 -3.50
N ASN A 37 -2.18 -5.19 -2.57
CA ASN A 37 -3.50 -4.83 -2.07
C ASN A 37 -3.71 -3.34 -2.36
N GLN A 38 -4.55 -3.00 -3.36
CA GLN A 38 -4.74 -1.64 -3.82
C GLN A 38 -6.05 -1.04 -3.32
N PHE A 39 -5.99 0.17 -2.75
CA PHE A 39 -7.11 0.86 -2.13
C PHE A 39 -7.20 2.31 -2.62
N SER A 40 -7.90 2.50 -3.74
CA SER A 40 -8.22 3.82 -4.29
C SER A 40 -9.41 4.46 -3.57
N PHE A 41 -9.52 5.79 -3.64
CA PHE A 41 -10.59 6.57 -3.03
C PHE A 41 -10.77 6.34 -1.51
N THR A 42 -9.67 6.09 -0.80
CA THR A 42 -9.61 5.94 0.65
C THR A 42 -9.65 7.33 1.30
N ARG A 43 -10.82 7.77 1.76
CA ARG A 43 -11.09 9.16 2.17
C ARG A 43 -11.60 9.31 3.60
N THR A 44 -11.69 8.21 4.34
CA THR A 44 -12.25 8.21 5.70
C THR A 44 -11.37 7.43 6.66
N GLU A 45 -11.37 7.85 7.92
CA GLU A 45 -10.65 7.19 9.01
C GLU A 45 -11.05 5.72 9.16
N THR A 46 -12.35 5.42 9.03
CA THR A 46 -12.87 4.04 9.10
C THR A 46 -12.32 3.15 7.99
N GLN A 47 -12.15 3.66 6.76
CA GLN A 47 -11.52 2.89 5.68
C GLN A 47 -10.05 2.62 6.01
N ILE A 48 -9.31 3.66 6.40
CA ILE A 48 -7.88 3.56 6.74
C ILE A 48 -7.68 2.56 7.88
N LYS A 49 -8.47 2.65 8.95
CA LYS A 49 -8.42 1.75 10.09
C LYS A 49 -8.56 0.29 9.69
N LYS A 50 -9.57 -0.04 8.86
CA LYS A 50 -9.77 -1.41 8.37
C LYS A 50 -8.60 -1.93 7.54
N ILE A 51 -7.99 -1.06 6.73
CA ILE A 51 -6.82 -1.42 5.92
C ILE A 51 -5.61 -1.69 6.81
N ILE A 52 -5.37 -0.85 7.82
CA ILE A 52 -4.28 -1.02 8.80
C ILE A 52 -4.49 -2.31 9.60
N GLU A 53 -5.69 -2.56 10.13
CA GLU A 53 -6.01 -3.80 10.85
C GLU A 53 -5.72 -5.04 9.99
N ASN A 54 -6.02 -4.99 8.69
CA ASN A 54 -5.69 -6.07 7.77
C ASN A 54 -4.18 -6.21 7.53
N ALA A 55 -3.47 -5.09 7.39
CA ALA A 55 -2.03 -5.06 7.19
C ALA A 55 -1.25 -5.60 8.41
N GLU A 56 -1.74 -5.37 9.62
CA GLU A 56 -1.16 -5.87 10.88
C GLU A 56 -1.24 -7.39 11.00
N ILE A 57 -2.31 -8.01 10.50
CA ILE A 57 -2.50 -9.47 10.53
C ILE A 57 -1.55 -10.16 9.54
N ASN A 58 -1.22 -9.49 8.43
CA ASN A 58 -0.38 -10.03 7.38
C ASN A 58 1.11 -9.85 7.68
N LYS A 59 1.92 -10.90 7.47
CA LYS A 59 3.37 -10.82 7.67
C LYS A 59 4.04 -10.00 6.57
N ASN A 60 5.14 -9.32 6.90
CA ASN A 60 5.96 -8.55 5.96
C ASN A 60 5.15 -7.50 5.17
N SER A 61 4.23 -6.82 5.85
CA SER A 61 3.41 -5.76 5.25
C SER A 61 4.20 -4.47 5.07
N ILE A 62 4.08 -3.85 3.90
CA ILE A 62 4.63 -2.54 3.56
C ILE A 62 3.47 -1.68 3.06
N ILE A 63 3.28 -0.51 3.66
CA ILE A 63 2.26 0.44 3.26
C ILE A 63 2.94 1.60 2.52
N LEU A 64 2.47 1.87 1.31
CA LEU A 64 2.76 3.07 0.54
C LEU A 64 1.45 3.83 0.41
N TYR A 65 1.47 5.15 0.63
CA TYR A 65 0.24 5.93 0.58
C TYR A 65 0.40 7.30 -0.07
N THR A 66 -0.72 7.80 -0.58
CA THR A 66 -0.90 9.17 -1.07
C THR A 66 -2.21 9.71 -0.52
N ILE A 67 -2.13 10.48 0.56
CA ILE A 67 -3.28 11.08 1.23
C ILE A 67 -2.98 12.57 1.43
N VAL A 68 -3.81 13.45 0.86
CA VAL A 68 -3.62 14.91 0.95
C VAL A 68 -4.14 15.45 2.28
N ASN A 69 -5.21 14.86 2.81
CA ASN A 69 -5.79 15.29 4.08
C ASN A 69 -4.84 14.93 5.24
N SER A 70 -4.20 15.94 5.83
CA SER A 70 -3.24 15.79 6.92
C SER A 70 -3.79 15.15 8.19
N LYS A 71 -5.12 15.13 8.37
CA LYS A 71 -5.74 14.42 9.50
C LYS A 71 -5.81 12.91 9.29
N LEU A 72 -5.69 12.46 8.05
CA LEU A 72 -5.78 11.06 7.63
C LEU A 72 -4.41 10.45 7.29
N ALA A 73 -3.42 11.29 7.00
CA ALA A 73 -2.06 10.92 6.59
C ALA A 73 -1.16 10.57 7.78
#